data_AF-A0A3B6N0X0-F1
#
_entry.id   AF-A0A3B6N0X0-F1
#
_cell.length_a   1.000
_cell.length_b   1.000
_cell.length_c   1.000
_cell.angle_alpha   90.00
_cell.angle_beta   90.00
_cell.angle_gamma   90.00
#
_symmetry.space_group_name_H-M   'P 1'
#
loop_
_entity.id
_entity.type
_entity.pdbx_description
1 polymer ?
#
loop_
_entity_poly.entity_id
_entity_poly.type
_entity_poly.pdbx_seq_one_letter_code
_entity_poly.pdbx_strand_id
1 'polypeptide(L)'
;MAFAPKASSSAPSLSRPMRCGTVASVAVPVPLPGRPVVRAVAAAAVASLEPAVTVPAPALAGRSASLSAAGKRGLSVAEAMSRGRANGKTAFIPYITAGDPDLATTAEALKLLDSLGADVIELGLPFSDPSADGPVIQASAARALAAGATTDAVMSMLKEVTPELSCPVVIFSYFSPILRRGAGSFAAAAKEAGVKGLIIPDLPYEEMHAFRKEAIKNNLELILLTTPATPSERMKEITKASEGFVYLVSVVGVTGARATVNPRVKDLLQEIRQVTDKAVAVGFGISTPEHVSQIAEWGSDGVIIGSAMVKQLGEANSPREGLKRLEVYAKSLKNALL
;
A
#
# COMPACT_ATOMS: atom_id res chain seq x y z
N MET A 1 -10.76 -23.75 -25.99
CA MET A 1 -11.47 -23.16 -27.16
C MET A 1 -12.88 -22.78 -26.73
N ALA A 2 -13.26 -21.51 -26.86
CA ALA A 2 -14.65 -21.03 -27.03
C ALA A 2 -14.61 -19.50 -27.20
N PHE A 3 -14.85 -19.01 -28.42
CA PHE A 3 -15.03 -17.58 -28.71
C PHE A 3 -16.53 -17.26 -28.76
N ALA A 4 -16.94 -16.06 -28.35
CA ALA A 4 -18.24 -15.46 -28.71
C ALA A 4 -18.06 -13.95 -28.93
N PRO A 5 -18.84 -13.31 -29.84
CA PRO A 5 -18.33 -12.16 -30.61
C PRO A 5 -18.72 -10.77 -30.09
N LYS A 6 -17.93 -9.76 -30.46
CA LYS A 6 -18.29 -8.34 -30.34
C LYS A 6 -19.31 -7.96 -31.41
N ALA A 7 -20.36 -7.23 -31.03
CA ALA A 7 -21.24 -6.55 -31.96
C ALA A 7 -20.63 -5.21 -32.42
N SER A 8 -20.71 -4.93 -33.72
CA SER A 8 -20.28 -3.67 -34.34
C SER A 8 -21.45 -2.70 -34.49
N SER A 9 -21.30 -1.45 -34.04
CA SER A 9 -22.20 -0.35 -34.42
C SER A 9 -21.43 0.73 -35.19
N SER A 10 -21.74 0.85 -36.48
CA SER A 10 -21.25 1.91 -37.35
C SER A 10 -22.05 3.20 -37.12
N ALA A 11 -21.37 4.33 -36.92
CA ALA A 11 -21.95 5.67 -37.03
C ALA A 11 -21.19 6.47 -38.11
N PRO A 12 -21.89 7.20 -39.01
CA PRO A 12 -21.25 7.82 -40.17
C PRO A 12 -20.59 9.16 -39.84
N SER A 13 -19.51 9.44 -40.57
CA SER A 13 -18.82 10.73 -40.60
C SER A 13 -19.66 11.82 -41.28
N LEU A 14 -19.71 13.01 -40.69
CA LEU A 14 -20.01 14.25 -41.42
C LEU A 14 -19.01 15.35 -41.04
N SER A 15 -18.55 16.07 -42.06
CA SER A 15 -17.48 17.06 -41.97
C SER A 15 -17.97 18.43 -42.40
N ARG A 16 -17.60 19.49 -41.65
CA ARG A 16 -16.94 20.70 -42.18
C ARG A 16 -16.69 21.74 -41.07
N PRO A 17 -15.72 22.67 -41.27
CA PRO A 17 -15.22 23.55 -40.21
C PRO A 17 -15.89 24.93 -40.20
N MET A 18 -15.88 25.62 -39.06
CA MET A 18 -16.06 27.07 -39.01
C MET A 18 -15.13 27.77 -38.02
N ARG A 19 -14.26 28.61 -38.61
CA ARG A 19 -13.81 29.94 -38.18
C ARG A 19 -13.31 30.16 -36.75
N CYS A 20 -12.00 30.37 -36.70
CA CYS A 20 -11.29 31.32 -35.83
C CYS A 20 -12.14 32.54 -35.42
N GLY A 21 -12.15 32.83 -34.12
CA GLY A 21 -12.67 34.05 -33.52
C GLY A 21 -11.71 34.53 -32.43
N THR A 22 -10.79 35.41 -32.80
CA THR A 22 -9.87 36.08 -31.87
C THR A 22 -10.68 37.00 -30.94
N VAL A 23 -10.49 36.90 -29.62
CA VAL A 23 -10.93 37.92 -28.67
C VAL A 23 -9.74 38.34 -27.82
N ALA A 24 -9.57 39.65 -27.68
CA ALA A 24 -8.34 40.26 -27.21
C ALA A 24 -8.13 40.13 -25.69
N SER A 25 -6.85 40.15 -25.30
CA SER A 25 -6.41 40.41 -23.94
C SER A 25 -6.87 41.80 -23.50
N VAL A 26 -7.36 41.91 -22.26
CA VAL A 26 -7.54 43.19 -21.55
C VAL A 26 -6.88 43.05 -20.18
N ALA A 27 -5.67 43.59 -20.06
CA ALA A 27 -4.96 43.74 -18.79
C ALA A 27 -5.08 45.19 -18.31
N VAL A 28 -5.56 45.37 -17.08
CA VAL A 28 -5.62 46.66 -16.34
C VAL A 28 -5.48 46.33 -14.84
N PRO A 29 -5.02 47.23 -13.96
CA PRO A 29 -3.69 47.02 -13.37
C PRO A 29 -3.67 46.91 -11.84
N VAL A 30 -2.51 46.52 -11.31
CA VAL A 30 -2.20 46.49 -9.86
C VAL A 30 -1.94 47.90 -9.32
N PRO A 31 -2.47 48.24 -8.13
CA PRO A 31 -1.94 49.30 -7.30
C PRO A 31 -1.46 48.79 -5.92
N LEU A 32 -0.14 48.89 -5.71
CA LEU A 32 0.53 49.09 -4.42
C LEU A 32 1.24 50.47 -4.53
N PRO A 33 1.49 51.25 -3.45
CA PRO A 33 1.94 50.75 -2.14
C PRO A 33 1.41 51.51 -0.89
N GLY A 34 1.77 51.02 0.30
CA GLY A 34 1.57 51.74 1.56
C GLY A 34 2.25 51.05 2.76
N ARG A 35 3.45 51.50 3.14
CA ARG A 35 4.09 51.19 4.44
C ARG A 35 3.98 52.40 5.35
N PRO A 36 3.88 52.18 6.67
CA PRO A 36 4.68 52.95 7.61
C PRO A 36 5.59 52.07 8.49
N VAL A 37 6.77 52.61 8.77
CA VAL A 37 7.66 52.25 9.90
C VAL A 37 6.95 52.70 11.19
N VAL A 38 6.99 52.06 12.36
CA VAL A 38 8.05 51.88 13.39
C VAL A 38 7.54 50.75 14.35
N ARG A 39 8.24 50.18 15.34
CA ARG A 39 9.52 50.45 16.05
C ARG A 39 10.07 49.12 16.62
N ALA A 40 11.38 49.01 16.82
CA ALA A 40 11.96 47.95 17.64
C ALA A 40 11.95 48.32 19.13
N VAL A 41 11.70 47.35 20.01
CA VAL A 41 12.05 47.41 21.44
C VAL A 41 12.69 46.08 21.81
N ALA A 42 13.95 46.12 22.22
CA ALA A 42 14.62 44.97 22.82
C ALA A 42 14.46 45.04 24.34
N ALA A 43 14.29 43.88 24.98
CA ALA A 43 14.46 43.73 26.42
C ALA A 43 15.02 42.34 26.70
N ALA A 44 16.19 42.29 27.34
CA ALA A 44 16.80 41.07 27.85
C ALA A 44 16.63 41.01 29.37
N ALA A 45 16.34 39.83 29.92
CA ALA A 45 16.62 39.48 31.31
C ALA A 45 16.80 37.95 31.38
N VAL A 46 18.02 37.47 31.56
CA VAL A 46 18.66 37.10 32.84
C VAL A 46 18.07 35.81 33.44
N ALA A 47 18.93 34.82 33.61
CA ALA A 47 18.62 33.54 34.23
C ALA A 47 18.69 33.61 35.76
N SER A 48 17.85 32.82 36.44
CA SER A 48 18.02 32.45 37.84
C SER A 48 17.84 30.94 38.00
N LEU A 49 18.96 30.27 38.29
CA LEU A 49 18.99 28.93 38.90
C LEU A 49 18.78 29.09 40.40
N GLU A 50 17.97 28.24 41.02
CA GLU A 50 17.92 27.96 42.48
C GLU A 50 17.38 26.51 42.67
N PRO A 51 17.62 25.84 43.82
CA PRO A 51 18.14 24.47 43.79
C PRO A 51 17.14 23.32 43.98
N ALA A 52 17.63 22.12 43.66
CA ALA A 52 16.89 20.86 43.79
C ALA A 52 16.69 20.43 45.26
N VAL A 53 15.49 19.92 45.57
CA VAL A 53 15.17 19.22 46.82
C VAL A 53 14.89 17.74 46.49
N THR A 54 15.75 16.85 46.98
CA THR A 54 15.61 15.40 46.81
C THR A 54 14.88 14.76 47.99
N VAL A 55 13.85 13.96 47.71
CA VAL A 55 13.19 13.07 48.68
C VAL A 55 13.19 11.63 48.09
N PRO A 56 13.61 10.59 48.83
CA PRO A 56 13.82 9.25 48.27
C PRO A 56 12.64 8.27 48.44
N ALA A 57 12.73 7.17 47.67
CA ALA A 57 12.01 5.89 47.78
C ALA A 57 10.56 5.81 47.22
N PRO A 58 10.06 4.60 46.85
CA PRO A 58 10.72 3.28 46.90
C PRO A 58 10.93 2.62 45.52
N ALA A 59 11.70 1.53 45.52
CA ALA A 59 11.92 0.70 44.33
C ALA A 59 10.68 -0.15 43.98
N LEU A 60 10.29 -0.14 42.71
CA LEU A 60 9.28 -1.05 42.15
C LEU A 60 9.91 -1.91 41.06
N ALA A 61 9.91 -3.23 41.27
CA ALA A 61 10.36 -4.19 40.28
C ALA A 61 9.34 -4.30 39.13
N GLY A 62 9.74 -3.91 37.92
CA GLY A 62 8.95 -4.06 36.70
C GLY A 62 9.73 -4.83 35.63
N ARG A 63 9.33 -6.07 35.35
CA ARG A 63 9.93 -6.87 34.28
C ARG A 63 9.41 -6.42 32.91
N SER A 64 10.35 -6.12 32.01
CA SER A 64 10.31 -6.41 30.56
C SER A 64 9.08 -5.99 29.74
N ALA A 65 9.23 -4.87 29.00
CA ALA A 65 8.63 -4.71 27.67
C ALA A 65 9.41 -3.69 26.79
N SER A 66 10.65 -3.99 26.42
CA SER A 66 11.43 -3.18 25.45
C SER A 66 12.22 -4.03 24.45
N LEU A 67 11.50 -4.87 23.69
CA LEU A 67 12.06 -5.44 22.45
C LEU A 67 12.12 -4.33 21.40
N SER A 68 13.30 -3.73 21.29
CA SER A 68 13.52 -2.50 20.52
C SER A 68 13.24 -2.64 19.01
N ALA A 69 13.00 -1.49 18.36
CA ALA A 69 12.87 -1.37 16.91
C ALA A 69 14.09 -1.89 16.12
N ALA A 70 15.24 -2.13 16.77
CA ALA A 70 16.40 -2.73 16.11
C ALA A 70 16.13 -4.18 15.63
N GLY A 71 15.26 -4.93 16.30
CA GLY A 71 14.90 -6.32 15.94
C GLY A 71 13.81 -6.46 14.87
N LYS A 72 13.69 -5.48 13.97
CA LYS A 72 12.71 -5.46 12.88
C LYS A 72 13.32 -5.26 11.48
N ARG A 73 14.43 -4.53 11.37
CA ARG A 73 15.02 -4.18 10.06
C ARG A 73 15.46 -5.42 9.29
N GLY A 74 14.99 -5.55 8.06
CA GLY A 74 15.42 -6.56 7.10
C GLY A 74 14.61 -7.87 7.06
N LEU A 75 13.57 -8.02 7.88
CA LEU A 75 12.67 -9.19 7.89
C LEU A 75 12.16 -9.56 6.49
N SER A 76 11.92 -10.85 6.26
CA SER A 76 11.07 -11.34 5.16
C SER A 76 9.59 -11.08 5.47
N VAL A 77 8.75 -11.15 4.45
CA VAL A 77 7.29 -11.11 4.59
C VAL A 77 6.80 -12.32 5.39
N ALA A 78 7.34 -13.52 5.13
CA ALA A 78 6.99 -14.72 5.91
C ALA A 78 7.37 -14.56 7.40
N GLU A 79 8.52 -13.96 7.71
CA GLU A 79 8.93 -13.70 9.10
C GLU A 79 8.03 -12.67 9.79
N ALA A 80 7.68 -11.58 9.09
CA ALA A 80 6.77 -10.56 9.60
C ALA A 80 5.38 -11.13 9.90
N MET A 81 4.81 -11.91 8.97
CA MET A 81 3.52 -12.58 9.15
C MET A 81 3.56 -13.62 10.28
N SER A 82 4.64 -14.40 10.38
CA SER A 82 4.82 -15.41 11.43
C SER A 82 4.93 -14.76 12.83
N ARG A 83 5.59 -13.60 12.93
CA ARG A 83 5.67 -12.82 14.17
C ARG A 83 4.30 -12.32 14.63
N GLY A 84 3.42 -11.90 13.71
CA GLY A 84 2.03 -11.57 14.05
C GLY A 84 1.31 -12.77 14.68
N ARG A 85 1.28 -13.89 13.95
CA ARG A 85 0.63 -15.16 14.35
C ARG A 85 1.12 -15.67 15.70
N ALA A 86 2.44 -15.66 15.94
CA ALA A 86 3.03 -16.13 17.19
C ALA A 86 2.61 -15.32 18.44
N ASN A 87 2.13 -14.09 18.25
CA ASN A 87 1.59 -13.25 19.32
C ASN A 87 0.04 -13.25 19.37
N GLY A 88 -0.62 -14.12 18.59
CA GLY A 88 -2.08 -14.14 18.44
C GLY A 88 -2.65 -12.93 17.69
N LYS A 89 -1.83 -12.22 16.89
CA LYS A 89 -2.21 -10.97 16.22
C LYS A 89 -2.35 -11.16 14.72
N THR A 90 -3.45 -10.63 14.18
CA THR A 90 -3.64 -10.45 12.74
C THR A 90 -2.79 -9.28 12.25
N ALA A 91 -1.98 -9.51 11.21
CA ALA A 91 -1.09 -8.52 10.62
C ALA A 91 -1.88 -7.37 9.94
N PHE A 92 -1.41 -6.13 10.12
CA PHE A 92 -1.95 -4.95 9.45
C PHE A 92 -1.15 -4.65 8.18
N ILE A 93 -1.81 -4.72 7.03
CA ILE A 93 -1.19 -4.60 5.70
C ILE A 93 -1.85 -3.45 4.92
N PRO A 94 -1.44 -2.19 5.12
CA PRO A 94 -1.87 -1.08 4.28
C PRO A 94 -1.31 -1.19 2.86
N TYR A 95 -2.12 -0.84 1.86
CA TYR A 95 -1.70 -0.61 0.49
C TYR A 95 -1.80 0.87 0.13
N ILE A 96 -0.79 1.41 -0.56
CA ILE A 96 -0.84 2.73 -1.23
C ILE A 96 -0.30 2.66 -2.66
N THR A 97 -0.66 3.62 -3.52
CA THR A 97 -0.13 3.73 -4.88
C THR A 97 1.13 4.59 -4.90
N ALA A 98 2.21 4.08 -5.48
CA ALA A 98 3.47 4.81 -5.57
C ALA A 98 3.34 6.02 -6.50
N GLY A 99 3.70 7.20 -5.99
CA GLY A 99 3.60 8.45 -6.72
C GLY A 99 2.25 9.15 -6.61
N ASP A 100 1.32 8.69 -5.77
CA ASP A 100 0.04 9.39 -5.51
C ASP A 100 0.06 10.07 -4.12
N PRO A 101 0.04 11.41 -4.01
CA PRO A 101 0.04 12.40 -5.09
C PRO A 101 1.41 12.64 -5.76
N ASP A 102 2.50 12.24 -5.11
CA ASP A 102 3.87 12.32 -5.62
C ASP A 102 4.81 11.35 -4.86
N LEU A 103 6.05 11.17 -5.33
CA LEU A 103 7.00 10.21 -4.74
C LEU A 103 7.58 10.64 -3.39
N ALA A 104 7.70 11.94 -3.10
CA ALA A 104 8.17 12.40 -1.80
C ALA A 104 7.09 12.17 -0.73
N THR A 105 5.83 12.45 -1.06
CA THR A 105 4.66 12.13 -0.24
C THR A 105 4.50 10.62 -0.07
N THR A 106 4.85 9.81 -1.08
CA THR A 106 4.89 8.34 -0.97
C THR A 106 5.91 7.90 0.07
N ALA A 107 7.14 8.44 0.03
CA ALA A 107 8.20 8.11 0.99
C ALA A 107 7.77 8.42 2.44
N GLU A 108 7.20 9.59 2.68
CA GLU A 108 6.68 9.97 4.00
C GLU A 108 5.50 9.10 4.43
N ALA A 109 4.61 8.70 3.51
CA ALA A 109 3.51 7.79 3.80
C ALA A 109 3.99 6.38 4.18
N LEU A 110 5.05 5.86 3.56
CA LEU A 110 5.66 4.57 3.94
C LEU A 110 6.22 4.62 5.38
N LYS A 111 6.99 5.66 5.71
CA LYS A 111 7.56 5.87 7.05
C LYS A 111 6.46 6.04 8.11
N LEU A 112 5.42 6.81 7.77
CA LEU A 112 4.23 6.97 8.61
C LEU A 112 3.57 5.61 8.90
N LEU A 113 3.22 4.84 7.87
CA LEU A 113 2.54 3.55 8.04
C LEU A 113 3.37 2.55 8.87
N ASP A 114 4.69 2.49 8.67
CA ASP A 114 5.61 1.69 9.49
C ASP A 114 5.61 2.13 10.96
N SER A 115 5.67 3.44 11.22
CA SER A 115 5.62 4.01 12.58
C SER A 115 4.31 3.73 13.31
N LEU A 116 3.21 3.56 12.55
CA LEU A 116 1.89 3.18 13.06
C LEU A 116 1.72 1.66 13.25
N GLY A 117 2.76 0.87 12.98
CA GLY A 117 2.75 -0.57 13.16
C GLY A 117 2.09 -1.32 12.01
N ALA A 118 2.28 -0.89 10.77
CA ALA A 118 2.21 -1.81 9.64
C ALA A 118 3.14 -3.01 9.88
N ASP A 119 2.64 -4.21 9.61
CA ASP A 119 3.42 -5.45 9.72
C ASP A 119 4.04 -5.82 8.36
N VAL A 120 3.39 -5.42 7.26
CA VAL A 120 3.85 -5.44 5.87
C VAL A 120 3.26 -4.20 5.19
N ILE A 121 3.94 -3.56 4.24
CA ILE A 121 3.33 -2.50 3.40
C ILE A 121 3.28 -2.97 1.95
N GLU A 122 2.10 -2.90 1.33
CA GLU A 122 1.94 -3.08 -0.10
C GLU A 122 2.07 -1.74 -0.84
N LEU A 123 2.86 -1.72 -1.91
CA LEU A 123 3.09 -0.54 -2.74
C LEU A 123 2.76 -0.84 -4.20
N GLY A 124 1.67 -0.23 -4.69
CA GLY A 124 1.23 -0.36 -6.08
C GLY A 124 2.10 0.44 -7.04
N LEU A 125 2.69 -0.22 -8.04
CA LEU A 125 3.30 0.48 -9.18
C LEU A 125 2.19 1.01 -10.10
N PRO A 126 2.18 2.31 -10.43
CA PRO A 126 1.16 2.88 -11.30
C PRO A 126 1.31 2.33 -12.73
N PHE A 127 0.18 2.05 -13.37
CA PHE A 127 0.10 1.45 -14.71
C PHE A 127 -1.03 2.09 -15.52
N SER A 128 -0.88 2.12 -16.85
CA SER A 128 -1.82 2.75 -17.79
C SER A 128 -3.15 1.98 -17.92
N ASP A 129 -3.10 0.66 -17.81
CA ASP A 129 -4.23 -0.23 -18.10
C ASP A 129 -4.58 -1.16 -16.91
N PRO A 130 -4.85 -0.63 -15.70
CA PRO A 130 -5.03 -1.43 -14.49
C PRO A 130 -6.44 -2.07 -14.44
N SER A 131 -6.62 -3.14 -15.21
CA SER A 131 -7.93 -3.76 -15.48
C SER A 131 -8.55 -4.55 -14.32
N ALA A 132 -7.76 -4.95 -13.32
CA ALA A 132 -8.23 -5.63 -12.11
C ALA A 132 -8.64 -4.65 -10.99
N ASP A 133 -8.36 -3.36 -11.18
CA ASP A 133 -8.55 -2.33 -10.18
C ASP A 133 -9.90 -1.60 -10.31
N GLY A 134 -10.45 -1.22 -9.15
CA GLY A 134 -11.62 -0.36 -9.06
C GLY A 134 -11.27 1.12 -9.27
N PRO A 135 -12.28 1.98 -9.47
CA PRO A 135 -12.10 3.37 -9.92
C PRO A 135 -11.21 4.23 -9.01
N VAL A 136 -11.12 3.90 -7.72
CA VAL A 136 -10.24 4.58 -6.75
C VAL A 136 -8.76 4.35 -7.06
N ILE A 137 -8.38 3.10 -7.34
CA ILE A 137 -6.98 2.75 -7.63
C ILE A 137 -6.63 3.14 -9.08
N GLN A 138 -7.60 3.04 -10.00
CA GLN A 138 -7.44 3.61 -11.35
C GLN A 138 -7.14 5.12 -11.30
N ALA A 139 -7.87 5.88 -10.45
CA ALA A 139 -7.64 7.31 -10.29
C ALA A 139 -6.30 7.65 -9.62
N SER A 140 -5.84 6.86 -8.64
CA SER A 140 -4.51 7.05 -8.04
C SER A 140 -3.38 6.74 -9.01
N ALA A 141 -3.50 5.68 -9.81
CA ALA A 141 -2.55 5.36 -10.87
C ALA A 141 -2.48 6.50 -11.91
N ALA A 142 -3.63 7.06 -12.32
CA ALA A 142 -3.69 8.20 -13.23
C ALA A 142 -3.02 9.46 -12.66
N ARG A 143 -3.24 9.79 -11.37
CA ARG A 143 -2.54 10.90 -10.70
C ARG A 143 -1.04 10.67 -10.62
N ALA A 144 -0.61 9.47 -10.25
CA ALA A 144 0.81 9.13 -10.15
C ALA A 144 1.54 9.20 -11.51
N LEU A 145 0.91 8.71 -12.59
CA LEU A 145 1.45 8.84 -13.94
C LEU A 145 1.51 10.32 -14.38
N ALA A 146 0.49 11.12 -14.06
CA ALA A 146 0.49 12.56 -14.34
C ALA A 146 1.55 13.33 -13.55
N ALA A 147 1.89 12.87 -12.33
CA ALA A 147 3.00 13.36 -11.52
C ALA A 147 4.39 12.86 -12.00
N GLY A 148 4.45 12.04 -13.06
CA GLY A 148 5.70 11.55 -13.66
C GLY A 148 6.29 10.31 -12.97
N ALA A 149 5.51 9.58 -12.17
CA ALA A 149 5.99 8.35 -11.53
C ALA A 149 6.32 7.27 -12.58
N THR A 150 7.52 6.71 -12.48
CA THR A 150 8.00 5.59 -13.30
C THR A 150 8.49 4.45 -12.42
N THR A 151 8.56 3.22 -12.94
CA THR A 151 9.10 2.08 -12.18
C THR A 151 10.51 2.37 -11.65
N ASP A 152 11.40 2.98 -12.44
CA ASP A 152 12.76 3.32 -11.99
C ASP A 152 12.76 4.37 -10.88
N ALA A 153 11.93 5.41 -10.98
CA ALA A 153 11.82 6.42 -9.93
C ALA A 153 11.26 5.83 -8.61
N VAL A 154 10.31 4.89 -8.69
CA VAL A 154 9.81 4.17 -7.51
C VAL A 154 10.89 3.27 -6.90
N MET A 155 11.65 2.52 -7.72
CA MET A 155 12.76 1.69 -7.22
C MET A 155 13.87 2.54 -6.58
N SER A 156 14.17 3.72 -7.14
CA SER A 156 15.14 4.66 -6.54
C SER A 156 14.67 5.17 -5.18
N MET A 157 13.42 5.63 -5.08
CA MET A 157 12.81 6.06 -3.82
C MET A 157 12.81 4.93 -2.78
N LEU A 158 12.44 3.71 -3.16
CA LEU A 158 12.47 2.54 -2.28
C LEU A 158 13.88 2.18 -1.80
N LYS A 159 14.91 2.34 -2.63
CA LYS A 159 16.32 2.12 -2.24
C LYS A 159 16.78 3.06 -1.13
N GLU A 160 16.25 4.28 -1.11
CA GLU A 160 16.53 5.29 -0.08
C GLU A 160 15.68 5.07 1.19
N VAL A 161 14.41 4.69 1.03
CA VAL A 161 13.43 4.60 2.12
C VAL A 161 13.44 3.25 2.85
N THR A 162 13.58 2.11 2.16
CA THR A 162 13.51 0.79 2.81
C THR A 162 14.54 0.52 3.92
N PRO A 163 15.76 1.12 3.95
CA PRO A 163 16.65 1.02 5.11
C PRO A 163 16.13 1.71 6.38
N GLU A 164 15.22 2.69 6.24
CA GLU A 164 14.56 3.37 7.36
C GLU A 164 13.37 2.59 7.91
N LEU A 165 12.76 1.71 7.11
CA LEU A 165 11.53 0.98 7.48
C LEU A 165 11.82 -0.25 8.35
N SER A 166 10.90 -0.50 9.29
CA SER A 166 10.91 -1.67 10.17
C SER A 166 10.14 -2.87 9.59
N CYS A 167 9.10 -2.64 8.78
CA CYS A 167 8.35 -3.68 8.08
C CYS A 167 8.85 -3.91 6.63
N PRO A 168 8.69 -5.13 6.08
CA PRO A 168 8.94 -5.41 4.66
C PRO A 168 7.98 -4.67 3.73
N VAL A 169 8.49 -4.21 2.58
CA VAL A 169 7.69 -3.70 1.47
C VAL A 169 7.45 -4.80 0.43
N VAL A 170 6.21 -4.91 -0.02
CA VAL A 170 5.75 -5.78 -1.10
C VAL A 170 5.36 -4.91 -2.29
N ILE A 171 5.95 -5.13 -3.46
CA ILE A 171 5.50 -4.47 -4.69
C ILE A 171 4.27 -5.20 -5.25
N PHE A 172 3.21 -4.44 -5.50
CA PHE A 172 2.04 -4.87 -6.24
C PHE A 172 2.11 -4.28 -7.65
N SER A 173 2.06 -5.10 -8.71
CA SER A 173 2.15 -4.62 -10.09
C SER A 173 1.46 -5.55 -11.08
N TYR A 174 1.13 -5.02 -12.25
CA TYR A 174 0.69 -5.82 -13.38
C TYR A 174 1.89 -6.47 -14.08
N PHE A 175 1.68 -7.60 -14.76
CA PHE A 175 2.75 -8.36 -15.39
C PHE A 175 3.33 -7.64 -16.61
N SER A 176 2.54 -6.83 -17.33
CA SER A 176 2.98 -6.14 -18.56
C SER A 176 4.17 -5.17 -18.34
N PRO A 177 4.17 -4.25 -17.35
CA PRO A 177 5.35 -3.47 -16.97
C PRO A 177 6.59 -4.31 -16.66
N ILE A 178 6.42 -5.42 -15.93
CA ILE A 178 7.50 -6.32 -15.53
C ILE A 178 8.11 -7.01 -16.76
N LEU A 179 7.26 -7.51 -17.66
CA LEU A 179 7.67 -8.18 -18.89
C LEU A 179 8.43 -7.23 -19.83
N ARG A 180 7.98 -5.97 -19.95
CA ARG A 180 8.66 -4.93 -20.76
C ARG A 180 10.07 -4.59 -20.26
N ARG A 181 10.30 -4.64 -18.94
CA ARG A 181 11.64 -4.48 -18.32
C ARG A 181 12.50 -5.76 -18.41
N GLY A 182 11.85 -6.91 -18.58
CA GLY A 182 12.43 -8.24 -18.41
C GLY A 182 12.38 -8.70 -16.95
N ALA A 183 11.84 -9.90 -16.71
CA ALA A 183 11.57 -10.43 -15.37
C ALA A 183 12.81 -10.45 -14.45
N GLY A 184 13.96 -10.92 -14.93
CA GLY A 184 15.20 -10.94 -14.15
C GLY A 184 15.71 -9.54 -13.80
N SER A 185 15.66 -8.60 -14.74
CA SER A 185 16.03 -7.18 -14.54
C SER A 185 15.09 -6.47 -13.57
N PHE A 186 13.81 -6.82 -13.56
CA PHE A 186 12.84 -6.33 -12.58
C PHE A 186 13.10 -6.89 -11.19
N ALA A 187 13.28 -8.21 -11.06
CA ALA A 187 13.54 -8.87 -9.78
C ALA A 187 14.87 -8.42 -9.15
N ALA A 188 15.91 -8.22 -9.96
CA ALA A 188 17.19 -7.66 -9.49
C ALA A 188 17.04 -6.22 -8.97
N ALA A 189 16.32 -5.35 -9.71
CA ALA A 189 16.09 -3.97 -9.30
C ALA A 189 15.22 -3.88 -8.02
N ALA A 190 14.18 -4.72 -7.90
CA ALA A 190 13.35 -4.79 -6.69
C ALA A 190 14.18 -5.22 -5.47
N LYS A 191 15.04 -6.24 -5.61
CA LYS A 191 15.98 -6.67 -4.56
C LYS A 191 16.93 -5.54 -4.15
N GLU A 192 17.51 -4.83 -5.11
CA GLU A 192 18.42 -3.71 -4.85
C GLU A 192 17.70 -2.54 -4.13
N ALA A 193 16.43 -2.33 -4.44
CA ALA A 193 15.55 -1.37 -3.79
C ALA A 193 15.04 -1.82 -2.41
N GLY A 194 15.50 -2.96 -1.88
CA GLY A 194 15.14 -3.47 -0.54
C GLY A 194 13.76 -4.13 -0.43
N VAL A 195 13.07 -4.33 -1.56
CA VAL A 195 11.77 -5.02 -1.63
C VAL A 195 11.92 -6.47 -1.16
N LYS A 196 10.88 -7.00 -0.50
CA LYS A 196 10.89 -8.36 0.06
C LYS A 196 9.90 -9.32 -0.58
N GLY A 197 8.78 -8.80 -1.09
CA GLY A 197 7.80 -9.62 -1.80
C GLY A 197 7.22 -8.96 -3.05
N LEU A 198 6.58 -9.77 -3.88
CA LEU A 198 5.92 -9.37 -5.12
C LEU A 198 4.50 -9.94 -5.18
N ILE A 199 3.53 -9.11 -5.58
CA ILE A 199 2.17 -9.52 -5.95
C ILE A 199 1.94 -9.13 -7.41
N ILE A 200 1.54 -10.10 -8.24
CA ILE A 200 1.26 -9.91 -9.67
C ILE A 200 -0.09 -10.57 -9.99
N PRO A 201 -1.22 -9.84 -9.91
CA PRO A 201 -2.56 -10.44 -9.98
C PRO A 201 -2.89 -11.06 -11.34
N ASP A 202 -2.30 -10.55 -12.42
CA ASP A 202 -2.51 -10.92 -13.81
C ASP A 202 -1.42 -11.85 -14.37
N LEU A 203 -0.53 -12.39 -13.52
CA LEU A 203 0.55 -13.30 -13.92
C LEU A 203 -0.01 -14.57 -14.59
N PRO A 204 0.26 -14.81 -15.90
CA PRO A 204 -0.19 -16.02 -16.57
C PRO A 204 0.40 -17.28 -15.92
N TYR A 205 -0.35 -18.38 -15.92
CA TYR A 205 0.10 -19.61 -15.27
C TYR A 205 1.35 -20.20 -15.93
N GLU A 206 1.41 -20.08 -17.25
CA GLU A 206 2.51 -20.49 -18.12
C GLU A 206 3.81 -19.75 -17.75
N GLU A 207 3.70 -18.47 -17.42
CA GLU A 207 4.82 -17.60 -17.04
C GLU A 207 5.20 -17.72 -15.56
N MET A 208 4.26 -18.11 -14.69
CA MET A 208 4.45 -18.18 -13.23
C MET A 208 5.68 -19.00 -12.83
N HIS A 209 5.92 -20.15 -13.47
CA HIS A 209 7.09 -20.99 -13.16
C HIS A 209 8.43 -20.34 -13.56
N ALA A 210 8.46 -19.55 -14.64
CA ALA A 210 9.65 -18.81 -15.03
C ALA A 210 9.87 -17.62 -14.08
N PHE A 211 8.82 -16.85 -13.81
CA PHE A 211 8.89 -15.69 -12.94
C PHE A 211 9.27 -16.06 -11.49
N ARG A 212 8.70 -17.13 -10.94
CA ARG A 212 9.02 -17.63 -9.58
C ARG A 212 10.50 -18.01 -9.43
N LYS A 213 11.16 -18.53 -10.49
CA LYS A 213 12.61 -18.81 -10.46
C LYS A 213 13.43 -17.52 -10.32
N GLU A 214 13.09 -16.47 -11.06
CA GLU A 214 13.77 -15.18 -10.94
C GLU A 214 13.48 -14.48 -9.60
N ALA A 215 12.27 -14.63 -9.05
CA ALA A 215 11.95 -14.15 -7.69
C ALA A 215 12.82 -14.85 -6.63
N ILE A 216 12.88 -16.19 -6.63
CA ILE A 216 13.70 -16.99 -5.70
C ILE A 216 15.18 -16.63 -5.81
N LYS A 217 15.73 -16.55 -7.03
CA LYS A 217 17.13 -16.15 -7.29
C LYS A 217 17.47 -14.76 -6.73
N ASN A 218 16.48 -13.89 -6.60
CA ASN A 218 16.61 -12.55 -6.04
C ASN A 218 16.18 -12.44 -4.56
N ASN A 219 15.86 -13.56 -3.89
CA ASN A 219 15.35 -13.59 -2.52
C ASN A 219 14.06 -12.76 -2.33
N LEU A 220 13.17 -12.78 -3.34
CA LEU A 220 11.86 -12.14 -3.30
C LEU A 220 10.76 -13.19 -3.12
N GLU A 221 9.88 -12.95 -2.16
CA GLU A 221 8.73 -13.82 -1.87
C GLU A 221 7.58 -13.49 -2.84
N LEU A 222 7.33 -14.38 -3.81
CA LEU A 222 6.19 -14.24 -4.74
C LEU A 222 4.90 -14.68 -4.04
N ILE A 223 4.07 -13.71 -3.70
CA ILE A 223 2.78 -13.90 -3.05
C ILE A 223 1.72 -14.13 -4.14
N LEU A 224 1.01 -15.25 -4.03
CA LEU A 224 -0.03 -15.67 -4.96
C LEU A 224 -1.42 -15.49 -4.36
N LEU A 225 -2.38 -15.19 -5.24
CA LEU A 225 -3.76 -14.91 -4.88
C LEU A 225 -4.66 -16.14 -5.07
N THR A 226 -5.62 -16.31 -4.17
CA THR A 226 -6.77 -17.21 -4.33
C THR A 226 -8.07 -16.43 -4.11
N THR A 227 -9.16 -16.89 -4.73
CA THR A 227 -10.46 -16.20 -4.75
C THR A 227 -11.60 -17.16 -4.40
N PRO A 228 -12.82 -16.68 -4.09
CA PRO A 228 -13.96 -17.56 -3.84
C PRO A 228 -14.39 -18.39 -5.07
N ALA A 229 -13.91 -18.04 -6.26
CA ALA A 229 -14.14 -18.77 -7.50
C ALA A 229 -13.00 -19.75 -7.86
N THR A 230 -11.94 -19.83 -7.05
CA THR A 230 -10.78 -20.70 -7.31
C THR A 230 -11.11 -22.15 -6.93
N PRO A 231 -11.02 -23.14 -7.84
CA PRO A 231 -11.28 -24.54 -7.52
C PRO A 231 -10.31 -25.11 -6.47
N SER A 232 -10.75 -26.09 -5.66
CA SER A 232 -9.96 -26.63 -4.54
C SER A 232 -8.59 -27.18 -4.94
N GLU A 233 -8.49 -27.92 -6.05
CA GLU A 233 -7.17 -28.41 -6.52
C GLU A 233 -6.23 -27.26 -6.90
N ARG A 234 -6.77 -26.21 -7.55
CA ARG A 234 -5.99 -25.02 -7.91
C ARG A 234 -5.58 -24.21 -6.67
N MET A 235 -6.44 -24.16 -5.65
CA MET A 235 -6.13 -23.55 -4.36
C MET A 235 -4.95 -24.26 -3.67
N LYS A 236 -4.90 -25.60 -3.69
CA LYS A 236 -3.75 -26.38 -3.18
C LYS A 236 -2.44 -26.11 -3.94
N GLU A 237 -2.50 -25.97 -5.26
CA GLU A 237 -1.34 -25.57 -6.06
C GLU A 237 -0.82 -24.18 -5.66
N ILE A 238 -1.73 -23.21 -5.52
CA ILE A 238 -1.44 -21.83 -5.12
C ILE A 238 -0.84 -21.77 -3.72
N THR A 239 -1.46 -22.41 -2.72
CA THR A 239 -0.96 -22.41 -1.34
C THR A 239 0.42 -23.08 -1.23
N LYS A 240 0.66 -24.14 -2.01
CA LYS A 240 1.98 -24.78 -2.11
C LYS A 240 3.04 -23.87 -2.74
N ALA A 241 2.70 -23.13 -3.80
CA ALA A 241 3.64 -22.32 -4.58
C ALA A 241 3.88 -20.89 -4.03
N SER A 242 2.94 -20.33 -3.28
CA SER A 242 3.02 -18.96 -2.71
C SER A 242 4.10 -18.84 -1.65
N GLU A 243 4.88 -17.77 -1.66
CA GLU A 243 5.83 -17.43 -0.60
C GLU A 243 5.32 -16.22 0.22
N GLY A 244 5.89 -16.00 1.41
CA GLY A 244 5.44 -14.92 2.31
C GLY A 244 4.11 -15.26 3.01
N PHE A 245 3.00 -15.17 2.27
CA PHE A 245 1.65 -15.53 2.71
C PHE A 245 0.79 -15.97 1.51
N VAL A 246 -0.46 -16.39 1.78
CA VAL A 246 -1.48 -16.64 0.76
C VAL A 246 -2.48 -15.48 0.78
N TYR A 247 -2.63 -14.79 -0.35
CA TYR A 247 -3.56 -13.66 -0.47
C TYR A 247 -4.96 -14.19 -0.79
N LEU A 248 -5.90 -14.11 0.16
CA LEU A 248 -7.31 -14.43 -0.04
C LEU A 248 -8.07 -13.17 -0.46
N VAL A 249 -8.49 -13.11 -1.71
CA VAL A 249 -9.38 -12.06 -2.22
C VAL A 249 -10.79 -12.29 -1.66
N SER A 250 -11.39 -11.31 -1.00
CA SER A 250 -12.69 -11.49 -0.31
C SER A 250 -13.90 -11.56 -1.25
N VAL A 251 -13.80 -11.00 -2.45
CA VAL A 251 -14.92 -10.81 -3.39
C VAL A 251 -14.55 -11.21 -4.82
N VAL A 252 -15.55 -11.61 -5.61
CA VAL A 252 -15.40 -11.74 -7.05
C VAL A 252 -15.62 -10.36 -7.69
N GLY A 253 -14.61 -9.85 -8.40
CA GLY A 253 -14.64 -8.54 -9.06
C GLY A 253 -13.38 -7.70 -8.79
N VAL A 254 -13.45 -6.40 -9.06
CA VAL A 254 -12.33 -5.45 -8.92
C VAL A 254 -12.19 -4.87 -7.51
N THR A 255 -11.04 -4.24 -7.23
CA THR A 255 -10.76 -3.57 -5.94
C THR A 255 -11.79 -2.47 -5.58
N GLY A 256 -11.74 -1.95 -4.35
CA GLY A 256 -12.67 -0.95 -3.82
C GLY A 256 -13.27 -1.35 -2.48
N ALA A 257 -13.75 -0.35 -1.73
CA ALA A 257 -14.52 -0.57 -0.51
C ALA A 257 -15.85 -1.28 -0.80
N ARG A 258 -16.41 -1.95 0.21
CA ARG A 258 -17.76 -2.55 0.21
C ARG A 258 -18.46 -2.20 1.52
N ALA A 259 -19.79 -2.36 1.58
CA ALA A 259 -20.56 -2.11 2.80
C ALA A 259 -20.44 -3.26 3.82
N THR A 260 -20.25 -4.49 3.34
CA THR A 260 -20.17 -5.70 4.16
C THR A 260 -19.04 -6.60 3.65
N VAL A 261 -18.49 -7.43 4.54
CA VAL A 261 -17.57 -8.51 4.17
C VAL A 261 -18.36 -9.70 3.63
N ASN A 262 -17.85 -10.37 2.60
CA ASN A 262 -18.45 -11.57 2.05
C ASN A 262 -18.38 -12.72 3.09
N PRO A 263 -19.52 -13.31 3.54
CA PRO A 263 -19.52 -14.33 4.58
C PRO A 263 -18.77 -15.61 4.17
N ARG A 264 -18.67 -15.91 2.86
CA ARG A 264 -17.93 -17.07 2.35
C ARG A 264 -16.42 -17.02 2.67
N VAL A 265 -15.87 -15.85 3.00
CA VAL A 265 -14.47 -15.71 3.44
C VAL A 265 -14.19 -16.51 4.70
N LYS A 266 -15.15 -16.59 5.64
CA LYS A 266 -14.99 -17.35 6.89
C LYS A 266 -14.72 -18.83 6.61
N ASP A 267 -15.51 -19.44 5.73
CA ASP A 267 -15.37 -20.84 5.37
C ASP A 267 -14.09 -21.08 4.56
N LEU A 268 -13.77 -20.17 3.62
CA LEU A 268 -12.55 -20.26 2.80
C LEU A 268 -11.27 -20.17 3.64
N LEU A 269 -11.26 -19.36 4.71
CA LEU A 269 -10.14 -19.34 5.66
C LEU A 269 -9.94 -20.72 6.31
N GLN A 270 -11.03 -21.42 6.66
CA GLN A 270 -10.96 -22.78 7.21
C GLN A 270 -10.50 -23.80 6.17
N GLU A 271 -11.04 -23.75 4.95
CA GLU A 271 -10.66 -24.64 3.84
C GLU A 271 -9.19 -24.48 3.44
N ILE A 272 -8.67 -23.25 3.38
CA ILE A 272 -7.24 -22.99 3.09
C ILE A 272 -6.36 -23.53 4.22
N ARG A 273 -6.73 -23.30 5.48
CA ARG A 273 -5.99 -23.79 6.66
C ARG A 273 -5.94 -25.34 6.74
N GLN A 274 -6.84 -26.06 6.09
CA GLN A 274 -6.76 -27.53 5.99
C GLN A 274 -5.69 -28.03 5.01
N VAL A 275 -5.17 -27.16 4.12
CA VAL A 275 -4.20 -27.53 3.07
C VAL A 275 -2.88 -26.76 3.14
N THR A 276 -2.70 -25.84 4.08
CA THR A 276 -1.43 -25.14 4.30
C THR A 276 -1.28 -24.57 5.71
N ASP A 277 -0.05 -24.60 6.24
CA ASP A 277 0.34 -23.92 7.48
C ASP A 277 0.77 -22.45 7.27
N LYS A 278 0.88 -22.01 6.01
CA LYS A 278 1.27 -20.63 5.65
C LYS A 278 0.23 -19.64 6.15
N ALA A 279 0.69 -18.42 6.44
CA ALA A 279 -0.20 -17.32 6.82
C ALA A 279 -1.19 -17.02 5.68
N VAL A 280 -2.46 -16.79 6.02
CA VAL A 280 -3.50 -16.36 5.08
C VAL A 280 -3.92 -14.93 5.41
N ALA A 281 -3.75 -14.01 4.47
CA ALA A 281 -4.17 -12.61 4.63
C ALA A 281 -5.33 -12.30 3.69
N VAL A 282 -6.34 -11.60 4.20
CA VAL A 282 -7.56 -11.27 3.44
C VAL A 282 -7.49 -9.85 2.93
N GLY A 283 -7.81 -9.66 1.65
CA GLY A 283 -7.88 -8.34 1.01
C GLY A 283 -9.16 -8.12 0.20
N PHE A 284 -9.27 -6.93 -0.37
CA PHE A 284 -10.43 -6.38 -1.11
C PHE A 284 -11.65 -6.12 -0.19
N GLY A 285 -12.42 -5.06 -0.49
CA GLY A 285 -13.65 -4.71 0.24
C GLY A 285 -13.46 -4.07 1.63
N ILE A 286 -12.38 -4.41 2.34
CA ILE A 286 -12.08 -3.92 3.69
C ILE A 286 -11.93 -2.39 3.70
N SER A 287 -12.67 -1.71 4.59
CA SER A 287 -12.64 -0.24 4.66
C SER A 287 -13.05 0.37 6.00
N THR A 288 -13.46 -0.42 6.99
CA THR A 288 -13.85 0.08 8.32
C THR A 288 -13.19 -0.75 9.44
N PRO A 289 -13.08 -0.19 10.66
CA PRO A 289 -12.63 -0.95 11.84
C PRO A 289 -13.41 -2.25 12.05
N GLU A 290 -14.72 -2.23 11.82
CA GLU A 290 -15.61 -3.39 12.01
C GLU A 290 -15.32 -4.51 11.01
N HIS A 291 -15.02 -4.18 9.74
CA HIS A 291 -14.55 -5.19 8.77
C HIS A 291 -13.23 -5.82 9.20
N VAL A 292 -12.33 -5.00 9.75
CA VAL A 292 -11.01 -5.44 10.21
C VAL A 292 -11.13 -6.40 11.40
N SER A 293 -11.89 -6.03 12.45
CA SER A 293 -12.12 -6.92 13.59
C SER A 293 -12.86 -8.20 13.19
N GLN A 294 -13.91 -8.11 12.37
CA GLN A 294 -14.65 -9.28 11.89
C GLN A 294 -13.78 -10.28 11.13
N ILE A 295 -12.86 -9.81 10.29
CA ILE A 295 -11.95 -10.68 9.53
C ILE A 295 -10.86 -11.28 10.43
N ALA A 296 -10.40 -10.57 11.44
CA ALA A 296 -9.52 -11.11 12.48
C ALA A 296 -10.23 -12.21 13.30
N GLU A 297 -11.46 -11.97 13.75
CA GLU A 297 -12.31 -12.94 14.47
C GLU A 297 -12.57 -14.22 13.65
N TRP A 298 -12.68 -14.12 12.32
CA TRP A 298 -12.82 -15.28 11.43
C TRP A 298 -11.52 -16.08 11.26
N GLY A 299 -10.42 -15.66 11.89
CA GLY A 299 -9.14 -16.35 11.84
C GLY A 299 -8.31 -16.00 10.60
N SER A 300 -8.29 -14.73 10.19
CA SER A 300 -7.29 -14.25 9.23
C SER A 300 -5.95 -13.96 9.92
N ASP A 301 -4.84 -14.38 9.32
CA ASP A 301 -3.50 -14.04 9.82
C ASP A 301 -3.06 -12.61 9.38
N GLY A 302 -3.77 -11.98 8.43
CA GLY A 302 -3.58 -10.57 8.05
C GLY A 302 -4.80 -9.90 7.40
N VAL A 303 -4.85 -8.57 7.44
CA VAL A 303 -5.88 -7.76 6.75
C VAL A 303 -5.23 -6.74 5.82
N ILE A 304 -5.73 -6.67 4.58
CA ILE A 304 -5.14 -5.89 3.50
C ILE A 304 -6.11 -4.77 3.07
N ILE A 305 -5.70 -3.51 3.25
CA ILE A 305 -6.55 -2.33 3.05
C ILE A 305 -5.91 -1.39 2.02
N GLY A 306 -6.41 -1.41 0.79
CA GLY A 306 -5.92 -0.55 -0.30
C GLY A 306 -6.77 0.67 -0.57
N SER A 307 -7.89 0.52 -1.29
CA SER A 307 -8.65 1.68 -1.81
C SER A 307 -9.02 2.70 -0.74
N ALA A 308 -9.33 2.27 0.48
CA ALA A 308 -9.68 3.19 1.56
C ALA A 308 -8.47 4.00 2.09
N MET A 309 -7.25 3.43 2.12
CA MET A 309 -6.00 4.17 2.41
C MET A 309 -5.71 5.19 1.31
N VAL A 310 -5.79 4.75 0.05
CA VAL A 310 -5.56 5.58 -1.14
C VAL A 310 -6.50 6.79 -1.17
N LYS A 311 -7.76 6.63 -0.77
CA LYS A 311 -8.68 7.78 -0.60
C LYS A 311 -8.21 8.80 0.42
N GLN A 312 -7.62 8.37 1.53
CA GLN A 312 -7.17 9.32 2.56
C GLN A 312 -5.95 10.12 2.10
N LEU A 313 -5.02 9.48 1.39
CA LEU A 313 -3.80 10.12 0.92
C LEU A 313 -4.04 10.97 -0.35
N GLY A 314 -4.61 10.37 -1.39
CA GLY A 314 -4.68 10.94 -2.74
C GLY A 314 -5.95 11.75 -3.08
N GLU A 315 -6.99 11.71 -2.24
CA GLU A 315 -8.20 12.56 -2.38
C GLU A 315 -8.21 13.73 -1.36
N ALA A 316 -7.04 14.18 -0.90
CA ALA A 316 -6.87 15.33 -0.01
C ALA A 316 -6.45 16.60 -0.77
N ASN A 317 -6.70 17.78 -0.21
CA ASN A 317 -6.41 19.05 -0.90
C ASN A 317 -4.91 19.40 -0.91
N SER A 318 -4.09 18.69 -0.12
CA SER A 318 -2.64 18.84 -0.10
C SER A 318 -1.97 17.58 0.45
N PRO A 319 -0.68 17.31 0.12
CA PRO A 319 0.10 16.22 0.71
C PRO A 319 0.06 16.17 2.24
N ARG A 320 0.18 17.32 2.91
CA ARG A 320 0.15 17.42 4.37
C ARG A 320 -1.21 17.01 4.96
N GLU A 321 -2.30 17.36 4.28
CA GLU A 321 -3.64 16.91 4.68
C GLU A 321 -3.81 15.41 4.44
N GLY A 322 -3.33 14.91 3.30
CA GLY A 322 -3.39 13.49 2.94
C GLY A 322 -2.66 12.59 3.94
N LEU A 323 -1.43 12.97 4.31
CA LEU A 323 -0.67 12.27 5.36
C LEU A 323 -1.40 12.29 6.71
N LYS A 324 -2.00 13.42 7.11
CA LYS A 324 -2.78 13.51 8.36
C LYS A 324 -4.06 12.67 8.33
N ARG A 325 -4.76 12.63 7.20
CA ARG A 325 -5.95 11.77 7.01
C ARG A 325 -5.57 10.29 7.03
N LEU A 326 -4.46 9.94 6.38
CA LEU A 326 -3.90 8.59 6.39
C LEU A 326 -3.50 8.17 7.81
N GLU A 327 -2.84 9.04 8.58
CA GLU A 327 -2.48 8.79 9.98
C GLU A 327 -3.69 8.45 10.85
N VAL A 328 -4.72 9.30 10.83
CA VAL A 328 -5.94 9.13 11.65
C VAL A 328 -6.66 7.84 11.28
N TYR A 329 -6.74 7.52 10.00
CA TYR A 329 -7.43 6.34 9.49
C TYR A 329 -6.64 5.04 9.72
N ALA A 330 -5.32 5.05 9.51
CA ALA A 330 -4.47 3.89 9.80
C ALA A 330 -4.46 3.57 11.30
N LYS A 331 -4.47 4.59 12.18
CA LYS A 331 -4.62 4.40 13.63
C LYS A 331 -5.95 3.76 14.02
N SER A 332 -7.08 4.20 13.44
CA SER A 332 -8.38 3.62 13.79
C SER A 332 -8.49 2.15 13.36
N LEU A 333 -7.94 1.79 12.19
CA LEU A 333 -7.87 0.40 11.75
C LEU A 333 -6.89 -0.45 12.56
N LYS A 334 -5.70 0.06 12.91
CA LYS A 334 -4.74 -0.70 13.73
C LYS A 334 -5.28 -0.95 15.14
N ASN A 335 -5.99 0.02 15.72
CA ASN A 335 -6.63 -0.16 17.04
C ASN A 335 -7.73 -1.22 17.04
N ALA A 336 -8.34 -1.53 15.89
CA ALA A 336 -9.35 -2.58 15.74
C ALA A 336 -8.74 -4.01 15.65
N LEU A 337 -7.40 -4.12 15.68
CA LEU A 337 -6.61 -5.35 15.70
C LEU A 337 -5.87 -5.59 17.04
N LEU A 338 -6.12 -4.75 18.05
CA LEU A 338 -5.50 -4.80 19.38
C LEU A 338 -6.43 -5.45 20.42
#